data_AF-A0A250K092-F1
#
_entry.id   AF-A0A250K092-F1
#
_cell.length_a   1.000
_cell.length_b   1.000
_cell.length_c   1.000
_cell.angle_alpha   90.00
_cell.angle_beta   90.00
_cell.angle_gamma   90.00
#
_symmetry.space_group_name_H-M   'P 1'
#
loop_
_entity.id
_entity.type
_entity.pdbx_description
1 polymer ?
#
loop_
_entity_poly.entity_id
_entity_poly.type
_entity_poly.pdbx_seq_one_letter_code
_entity_poly.pdbx_strand_id
1 'polypeptide(L)'
;MRRGRPGGPWGPKRGWGDAHDCGPWGHRHPPHGYWHMGRLGGFVRARLHRRLFMWFGLSILATGAVVATVMSLVGGGTWKQEGDRVRTFVGHQFEEVWDEPARRNALVESIARDLQVGVELRDTSGAVLARTKEPCRRPEFNLPVVREGVPLGTVRACYASFRPKSPLRMALPLVLSCMVLWLAAGKLARRLARPMDELVRATRELGSGRLDSRADIAPHVTGEFAVLADAFNDMAGRIEKQVADQRELLAAVSHELRTPLARLRVLTELLRDRGGNPKTLDQVDREVVELDALVGELLASSRLDFGQLTPRVLDGQTLASQALERAGLASTLLDVQAEHAGLVGDATLLGRALANLLENARKHGAGADALRLQERGEHLAFCVEDRGPGLQPGEDVRIFRPFYRKDHGTEAREAGSLGLGLALVQRIAHAHGGEVFAENRPGGGARVGFTVRKSGPPDSESRPAA
;
A
#
# COMPACT_ATOMS: atom_id res chain seq x y z
N MET A 1 -9.22 78.75 13.69
CA MET A 1 -9.74 77.38 13.44
C MET A 1 -8.86 76.66 12.42
N ARG A 2 -7.91 75.82 12.87
CA ARG A 2 -7.48 74.54 12.27
C ARG A 2 -6.22 74.06 13.02
N ARG A 3 -6.19 72.74 13.21
CA ARG A 3 -5.28 71.94 14.03
C ARG A 3 -3.87 71.85 13.44
N GLY A 4 -2.88 71.52 14.29
CA GLY A 4 -1.64 70.86 13.87
C GLY A 4 -0.55 70.85 14.94
N ARG A 5 -0.29 69.69 15.54
CA ARG A 5 0.68 69.39 16.62
C ARG A 5 2.16 69.62 16.22
N PRO A 6 3.07 69.65 17.21
CA PRO A 6 4.41 69.09 17.03
C PRO A 6 4.80 68.06 18.13
N GLY A 7 5.78 67.19 17.79
CA GLY A 7 6.78 66.64 18.73
C GLY A 7 6.59 65.21 19.27
N GLY A 8 7.41 64.26 18.82
CA GLY A 8 7.72 63.00 19.54
C GLY A 8 8.86 63.21 20.55
N PRO A 9 9.75 62.23 20.84
CA PRO A 9 9.59 60.77 21.00
C PRO A 9 10.28 60.25 22.30
N TRP A 10 9.77 59.25 23.02
CA TRP A 10 10.57 58.55 24.07
C TRP A 10 10.17 57.07 24.22
N GLY A 11 11.19 56.23 24.33
CA GLY A 11 11.15 54.76 24.40
C GLY A 11 10.86 54.16 25.79
N PRO A 12 11.25 52.89 26.04
CA PRO A 12 10.38 51.86 26.62
C PRO A 12 10.57 51.60 28.13
N LYS A 13 9.54 51.08 28.81
CA LYS A 13 9.61 50.58 30.18
C LYS A 13 9.58 49.04 30.25
N ARG A 14 10.48 48.48 31.06
CA ARG A 14 10.64 47.07 31.46
C ARG A 14 9.95 46.80 32.81
N GLY A 15 9.57 45.52 33.01
CA GLY A 15 9.43 44.73 34.27
C GLY A 15 8.53 45.29 35.39
N TRP A 16 8.03 44.54 36.36
CA TRP A 16 8.29 43.23 36.99
C TRP A 16 6.90 42.67 37.41
N GLY A 17 6.60 41.37 37.56
CA GLY A 17 7.25 40.37 38.42
C GLY A 17 6.48 40.25 39.75
N ASP A 18 5.88 39.08 40.01
CA ASP A 18 5.60 38.41 41.32
C ASP A 18 4.55 37.30 41.09
N ALA A 19 4.89 36.01 41.02
CA ALA A 19 5.39 35.08 42.05
C ALA A 19 4.29 34.56 42.99
N HIS A 20 3.77 33.35 42.69
CA HIS A 20 3.33 32.39 43.70
C HIS A 20 3.71 30.99 43.25
N ASP A 21 4.41 30.29 44.14
CA ASP A 21 5.04 28.99 43.98
C ASP A 21 4.40 27.96 44.93
N CYS A 22 4.66 26.68 44.65
CA CYS A 22 4.52 25.47 45.47
C CYS A 22 3.28 24.56 45.31
N GLY A 23 3.54 23.38 44.69
CA GLY A 23 2.74 22.15 44.85
C GLY A 23 3.00 21.08 43.77
N PRO A 24 3.69 19.95 44.04
CA PRO A 24 4.42 19.20 43.01
C PRO A 24 3.79 17.83 42.67
N TRP A 25 2.97 17.75 41.62
CA TRP A 25 2.62 16.48 40.96
C TRP A 25 2.42 16.70 39.46
N GLY A 26 3.52 17.02 38.78
CA GLY A 26 3.59 17.04 37.33
C GLY A 26 4.29 15.80 36.82
N HIS A 27 3.53 14.77 36.42
CA HIS A 27 4.05 13.72 35.55
C HIS A 27 4.55 14.38 34.26
N ARG A 28 5.87 14.60 34.18
CA ARG A 28 6.55 14.98 32.95
C ARG A 28 6.47 13.79 32.00
N HIS A 29 5.50 13.83 31.09
CA HIS A 29 5.62 13.10 29.84
C HIS A 29 6.87 13.62 29.12
N PRO A 30 7.77 12.75 28.65
CA PRO A 30 8.88 13.20 27.83
C PRO A 30 8.32 13.79 26.53
N PRO A 31 8.89 14.89 25.99
CA PRO A 31 8.49 15.37 24.69
C PRO A 31 8.84 14.28 23.67
N HIS A 32 7.82 13.75 23.00
CA HIS A 32 7.99 12.82 21.89
C HIS A 32 8.95 13.46 20.87
N GLY A 33 10.12 12.84 20.74
CA GLY A 33 11.16 13.26 19.81
C GLY A 33 10.63 13.22 18.39
N TYR A 34 10.41 14.39 17.80
CA TYR A 34 10.34 14.56 16.36
C TYR A 34 11.71 14.23 15.77
N TRP A 35 11.95 12.95 15.51
CA TRP A 35 13.12 12.53 14.77
C TRP A 35 12.99 13.03 13.33
N HIS A 36 14.01 13.77 12.89
CA HIS A 36 14.28 14.18 11.51
C HIS A 36 14.30 12.97 10.55
N MET A 37 13.12 12.48 10.11
CA MET A 37 13.01 11.36 9.15
C MET A 37 13.08 11.79 7.67
N GLY A 38 13.17 13.09 7.38
CA GLY A 38 13.40 13.59 6.02
C GLY A 38 14.75 13.18 5.41
N ARG A 39 15.78 12.93 6.24
CA ARG A 39 17.11 12.50 5.75
C ARG A 39 17.20 11.02 5.41
N LEU A 40 16.44 10.14 6.07
CA LEU A 40 16.48 8.70 5.78
C LEU A 40 15.84 8.33 4.43
N GLY A 41 14.79 9.04 4.00
CA GLY A 41 14.16 8.81 2.70
C GLY A 41 15.08 9.11 1.51
N GLY A 42 15.89 10.16 1.60
CA GLY A 42 16.93 10.46 0.60
C GLY A 42 18.09 9.48 0.64
N PHE A 43 18.45 9.00 1.82
CA PHE A 43 19.56 8.05 2.01
C PHE A 43 19.26 6.66 1.43
N VAL A 44 18.03 6.17 1.60
CA VAL A 44 17.60 4.87 1.04
C VAL A 44 17.48 4.93 -0.49
N ARG A 45 16.88 6.01 -1.02
CA ARG A 45 16.79 6.32 -2.45
C ARG A 45 18.16 6.35 -3.15
N ALA A 46 19.15 6.96 -2.51
CA ALA A 46 20.52 6.98 -3.03
C ALA A 46 21.20 5.60 -2.94
N ARG A 47 20.92 4.80 -1.90
CA ARG A 47 21.63 3.55 -1.63
C ARG A 47 21.20 2.40 -2.55
N LEU A 48 19.89 2.24 -2.81
CA LEU A 48 19.39 1.20 -3.69
C LEU A 48 19.74 1.50 -5.15
N HIS A 49 19.51 2.75 -5.58
CA HIS A 49 19.91 3.22 -6.91
C HIS A 49 21.42 3.03 -7.14
N ARG A 50 22.26 3.46 -6.19
CA ARG A 50 23.71 3.30 -6.29
C ARG A 50 24.13 1.83 -6.26
N ARG A 51 23.47 0.96 -5.48
CA ARG A 51 23.76 -0.48 -5.46
C ARG A 51 23.41 -1.15 -6.79
N LEU A 52 22.19 -0.99 -7.30
CA LEU A 52 21.79 -1.58 -8.58
C LEU A 52 22.69 -1.09 -9.71
N PHE A 53 22.95 0.21 -9.76
CA PHE A 53 23.84 0.80 -10.74
C PHE A 53 25.28 0.27 -10.67
N MET A 54 25.84 0.15 -9.45
CA MET A 54 27.18 -0.42 -9.25
C MET A 54 27.23 -1.90 -9.66
N TRP A 55 26.21 -2.69 -9.30
CA TRP A 55 26.16 -4.13 -9.65
C TRP A 55 26.02 -4.36 -11.15
N PHE A 56 25.13 -3.60 -11.82
CA PHE A 56 25.03 -3.67 -13.27
C PHE A 56 26.32 -3.20 -13.96
N GLY A 57 26.91 -2.09 -13.50
CA GLY A 57 28.19 -1.61 -14.02
C GLY A 57 29.33 -2.62 -13.85
N LEU A 58 29.43 -3.24 -12.67
CA LEU A 58 30.42 -4.29 -12.39
C LEU A 58 30.22 -5.51 -13.28
N SER A 59 28.97 -5.93 -13.51
CA SER A 59 28.66 -7.07 -14.38
C SER A 59 29.04 -6.81 -15.85
N ILE A 60 28.80 -5.58 -16.35
CA ILE A 60 29.16 -5.18 -17.72
C ILE A 60 30.69 -5.17 -17.88
N LEU A 61 31.41 -4.58 -16.91
CA LEU A 61 32.87 -4.54 -16.92
C LEU A 61 33.49 -5.95 -16.84
N ALA A 62 32.95 -6.81 -15.97
CA ALA A 62 33.39 -8.20 -15.84
C ALA A 62 33.15 -8.99 -17.13
N THR A 63 31.98 -8.85 -17.76
CA THR A 63 31.67 -9.50 -19.03
C THR A 63 32.59 -9.01 -20.15
N GLY A 64 32.84 -7.70 -20.24
CA GLY A 64 33.79 -7.13 -21.20
C GLY A 64 35.22 -7.64 -21.01
N ALA A 65 35.68 -7.80 -19.76
CA ALA A 65 36.98 -8.35 -19.44
C ALA A 65 37.11 -9.84 -19.81
N VAL A 66 36.05 -10.63 -19.60
CA VAL A 66 36.00 -12.04 -20.02
C VAL A 66 36.08 -12.15 -21.54
N VAL A 67 35.28 -11.38 -22.28
CA VAL A 67 35.29 -11.38 -23.75
C VAL A 67 36.68 -10.99 -24.30
N ALA A 68 37.30 -9.96 -23.74
CA ALA A 68 38.64 -9.52 -24.14
C ALA A 68 39.71 -10.61 -23.87
N THR A 69 39.64 -11.26 -22.70
CA THR A 69 40.54 -12.36 -22.34
C THR A 69 40.38 -13.56 -23.29
N VAL A 70 39.15 -13.93 -23.62
CA VAL A 70 38.86 -15.03 -24.57
C VAL A 70 39.39 -14.70 -25.96
N MET A 71 39.17 -13.49 -26.48
CA MET A 71 39.72 -13.08 -27.78
C MET A 71 41.26 -13.13 -27.81
N SER A 72 41.91 -12.73 -26.72
CA SER A 72 43.38 -12.79 -26.61
C SER A 72 43.91 -14.23 -26.62
N LEU A 73 43.26 -15.13 -25.89
CA LEU A 73 43.65 -16.54 -25.80
C LEU A 73 43.40 -17.30 -27.11
N VAL A 74 42.26 -17.09 -27.75
CA VAL A 74 41.90 -17.76 -29.01
C VAL A 74 42.76 -17.25 -30.17
N GLY A 75 43.11 -15.96 -30.19
CA GLY A 75 43.93 -15.36 -31.24
C GLY A 75 45.42 -15.78 -31.23
N GLY A 76 45.97 -16.26 -30.11
CA GLY A 76 47.40 -16.56 -30.00
C GLY A 76 47.81 -17.99 -30.35
N GLY A 77 46.95 -18.98 -30.14
CA GLY A 77 47.31 -20.40 -30.19
C GLY A 77 47.32 -21.03 -31.59
N THR A 78 46.37 -20.65 -32.46
CA THR A 78 46.18 -21.27 -33.79
C THR A 78 47.28 -20.89 -34.79
N TRP A 79 47.77 -19.66 -34.73
CA TRP A 79 48.78 -19.11 -35.66
C TRP A 79 50.15 -19.81 -35.57
N LYS A 80 50.52 -20.31 -34.39
CA LYS A 80 51.84 -20.94 -34.19
C LYS A 80 51.94 -22.29 -34.92
N GLN A 81 50.85 -23.07 -34.88
CA GLN A 81 50.79 -24.41 -35.49
C GLN A 81 50.63 -24.33 -37.02
N GLU A 82 49.88 -23.35 -37.54
CA GLU A 82 49.83 -23.06 -38.98
C GLU A 82 51.16 -22.54 -39.52
N GLY A 83 51.86 -21.71 -38.72
CA GLY A 83 53.18 -21.19 -39.08
C GLY A 83 54.25 -22.26 -39.28
N ASP A 84 54.25 -23.34 -38.49
CA ASP A 84 55.22 -24.44 -38.66
C ASP A 84 54.98 -25.20 -39.98
N ARG A 85 53.72 -25.44 -40.38
CA ARG A 85 53.38 -26.11 -41.66
C ARG A 85 53.81 -25.29 -42.87
N VAL A 86 53.56 -23.98 -42.82
CA VAL A 86 54.00 -23.05 -43.87
C VAL A 86 55.52 -23.01 -43.95
N ARG A 87 56.22 -23.05 -42.80
CA ARG A 87 57.69 -23.06 -42.79
C ARG A 87 58.27 -24.28 -43.51
N THR A 88 57.74 -25.47 -43.28
CA THR A 88 58.16 -26.70 -43.97
C THR A 88 57.84 -26.65 -45.47
N PHE A 89 56.64 -26.18 -45.83
CA PHE A 89 56.22 -26.08 -47.24
C PHE A 89 57.13 -25.13 -48.04
N VAL A 90 57.39 -23.93 -47.51
CA VAL A 90 58.26 -22.94 -48.16
C VAL A 90 59.71 -23.45 -48.23
N GLY A 91 60.19 -24.13 -47.18
CA GLY A 91 61.51 -24.77 -47.19
C GLY A 91 61.69 -25.76 -48.35
N HIS A 92 60.70 -26.63 -48.59
CA HIS A 92 60.72 -27.61 -49.69
C HIS A 92 60.70 -26.94 -51.07
N GLN A 93 59.94 -25.86 -51.23
CA GLN A 93 59.91 -25.12 -52.50
C GLN A 93 61.29 -24.51 -52.84
N PHE A 94 62.03 -24.04 -51.83
CA PHE A 94 63.40 -23.55 -52.03
C PHE A 94 64.44 -24.65 -52.22
N GLU A 95 64.19 -25.85 -51.68
CA GLU A 95 65.03 -27.04 -51.88
C GLU A 95 65.01 -27.50 -53.35
N GLU A 96 63.82 -27.56 -53.97
CA GLU A 96 63.63 -28.00 -55.36
C GLU A 96 64.36 -27.12 -56.38
N VAL A 97 64.45 -25.81 -56.12
CA VAL A 97 65.07 -24.83 -57.04
C VAL A 97 66.46 -24.39 -56.60
N TRP A 98 67.05 -25.00 -55.57
CA TRP A 98 68.29 -24.53 -54.92
C TRP A 98 69.46 -24.37 -55.91
N ASP A 99 69.65 -25.39 -56.74
CA ASP A 99 70.78 -25.52 -57.67
C ASP A 99 70.57 -24.77 -58.99
N GLU A 100 69.39 -24.14 -59.19
CA GLU A 100 69.03 -23.39 -60.40
C GLU A 100 68.89 -21.88 -60.12
N PRO A 101 69.94 -21.05 -60.34
CA PRO A 101 69.94 -19.64 -59.92
C PRO A 101 68.79 -18.79 -60.48
N ALA A 102 68.39 -19.06 -61.73
CA ALA A 102 67.30 -18.32 -62.39
C ALA A 102 65.93 -18.62 -61.76
N ARG A 103 65.62 -19.90 -61.51
CA ARG A 103 64.35 -20.31 -60.87
C ARG A 103 64.30 -19.89 -59.40
N ARG A 104 65.43 -19.99 -58.69
CA ARG A 104 65.56 -19.53 -57.31
C ARG A 104 65.27 -18.05 -57.15
N ASN A 105 65.84 -17.20 -58.00
CA ASN A 105 65.58 -15.76 -57.97
C ASN A 105 64.12 -15.43 -58.32
N ALA A 106 63.54 -16.13 -59.29
CA ALA A 106 62.13 -15.97 -59.64
C ALA A 106 61.18 -16.36 -58.49
N LEU A 107 61.50 -17.42 -57.74
CA LEU A 107 60.74 -17.84 -56.56
C LEU A 107 60.86 -16.82 -55.41
N VAL A 108 62.05 -16.24 -55.19
CA VAL A 108 62.21 -15.14 -54.22
C VAL A 108 61.33 -13.94 -54.61
N GLU A 109 61.26 -13.58 -55.89
CA GLU A 109 60.43 -12.47 -56.37
C GLU A 109 58.92 -12.77 -56.35
N SER A 110 58.49 -14.01 -56.63
CA SER A 110 57.07 -14.38 -56.55
C SER A 110 56.57 -14.37 -55.12
N ILE A 111 57.30 -15.01 -54.20
CA ILE A 111 56.95 -15.05 -52.77
C ILE A 111 56.91 -13.62 -52.20
N ALA A 112 57.88 -12.79 -52.57
CA ALA A 112 57.89 -11.40 -52.12
C ALA A 112 56.69 -10.58 -52.62
N ARG A 113 56.27 -10.78 -53.87
CA ARG A 113 55.10 -10.10 -54.44
C ARG A 113 53.79 -10.60 -53.85
N ASP A 114 53.61 -11.91 -53.79
CA ASP A 114 52.34 -12.53 -53.40
C ASP A 114 52.06 -12.35 -51.91
N LEU A 115 53.11 -12.43 -51.07
CA LEU A 115 52.98 -12.28 -49.62
C LEU A 115 53.27 -10.84 -49.14
N GLN A 116 53.69 -9.94 -50.03
CA GLN A 116 54.10 -8.57 -49.71
C GLN A 116 55.16 -8.51 -48.60
N VAL A 117 56.18 -9.38 -48.68
CA VAL A 117 57.29 -9.47 -47.73
C VAL A 117 58.63 -9.30 -48.44
N GLY A 118 59.63 -8.76 -47.73
CA GLY A 118 61.02 -8.87 -48.14
C GLY A 118 61.52 -10.30 -47.90
N VAL A 119 62.24 -10.86 -48.89
CA VAL A 119 62.77 -12.22 -48.82
C VAL A 119 64.27 -12.18 -49.13
N GLU A 120 65.05 -12.82 -48.28
CA GLU A 120 66.50 -12.91 -48.39
C GLU A 120 66.94 -14.36 -48.17
N LEU A 121 67.56 -14.97 -49.17
CA LEU A 121 68.05 -16.34 -49.14
C LEU A 121 69.55 -16.37 -48.88
N ARG A 122 69.97 -17.14 -47.89
CA ARG A 122 71.38 -17.33 -47.52
C ARG A 122 71.77 -18.80 -47.51
N ASP A 123 73.01 -19.09 -47.87
CA ASP A 123 73.60 -20.41 -47.69
C ASP A 123 74.04 -20.66 -46.23
N THR A 124 74.67 -21.80 -45.95
CA THR A 124 75.24 -22.13 -44.63
C THR A 124 76.47 -21.29 -44.25
N SER A 125 77.18 -20.71 -45.21
CA SER A 125 78.31 -19.80 -44.96
C SER A 125 77.86 -18.38 -44.60
N GLY A 126 76.57 -18.07 -44.83
CA GLY A 126 75.96 -16.77 -44.61
C GLY A 126 76.00 -15.85 -45.84
N ALA A 127 76.48 -16.34 -46.99
CA ALA A 127 76.48 -15.64 -48.27
C ALA A 127 75.05 -15.51 -48.81
N VAL A 128 74.73 -14.36 -49.41
CA VAL A 128 73.40 -14.06 -49.94
C VAL A 128 73.28 -14.62 -51.35
N LEU A 129 72.43 -15.63 -51.53
CA LEU A 129 72.20 -16.30 -52.82
C LEU A 129 71.16 -15.60 -53.69
N ALA A 130 70.21 -14.91 -53.06
CA ALA A 130 69.12 -14.17 -53.68
C ALA A 130 68.51 -13.21 -52.65
N ARG A 131 68.10 -12.00 -53.07
CA ARG A 131 67.42 -11.04 -52.19
C ARG A 131 66.48 -10.13 -52.97
N THR A 132 65.43 -9.67 -52.30
CA THR A 132 64.62 -8.54 -52.77
C THR A 132 65.35 -7.20 -52.62
N LYS A 133 64.83 -6.14 -53.27
CA LYS A 133 65.49 -4.81 -53.38
C LYS A 133 65.86 -4.17 -52.03
N GLU A 134 65.12 -4.41 -50.96
CA GLU A 134 65.43 -3.90 -49.61
C GLU A 134 66.02 -5.00 -48.71
N PRO A 135 67.15 -4.74 -48.02
CA PRO A 135 67.76 -5.72 -47.11
C PRO A 135 66.90 -5.90 -45.84
N CYS A 136 66.72 -7.14 -45.40
CA CYS A 136 65.98 -7.45 -44.17
C CYS A 136 66.76 -6.97 -42.94
N ARG A 137 66.38 -5.82 -42.37
CA ARG A 137 67.02 -5.28 -41.14
C ARG A 137 66.65 -6.04 -39.87
N ARG A 138 65.45 -6.64 -39.83
CA ARG A 138 64.97 -7.50 -38.74
C ARG A 138 64.18 -8.68 -39.35
N PRO A 139 64.79 -9.86 -39.53
CA PRO A 139 64.06 -11.02 -40.01
C PRO A 139 63.10 -11.51 -38.92
N GLU A 140 61.80 -11.57 -39.22
CA GLU A 140 60.78 -12.10 -38.30
C GLU A 140 60.63 -13.61 -38.44
N PHE A 141 60.94 -14.16 -39.62
CA PHE A 141 60.85 -15.58 -39.89
C PHE A 141 62.16 -16.08 -40.51
N ASN A 142 62.74 -17.09 -39.87
CA ASN A 142 63.86 -17.86 -40.40
C ASN A 142 63.34 -19.25 -40.77
N LEU A 143 63.42 -19.59 -42.04
CA LEU A 143 63.01 -20.89 -42.55
C LEU A 143 64.27 -21.65 -42.96
N PRO A 144 64.60 -22.75 -42.28
CA PRO A 144 65.71 -23.59 -42.71
C PRO A 144 65.33 -24.29 -44.02
N VAL A 145 66.25 -24.29 -44.98
CA VAL A 145 66.17 -25.11 -46.19
C VAL A 145 67.05 -26.32 -45.95
N VAL A 146 66.45 -27.51 -45.96
CA VAL A 146 67.11 -28.77 -45.61
C VAL A 146 66.82 -29.77 -46.73
N ARG A 147 67.84 -30.47 -47.20
CA ARG A 147 67.73 -31.56 -48.17
C ARG A 147 68.21 -32.85 -47.52
N GLU A 148 67.34 -33.85 -47.42
CA GLU A 148 67.66 -35.17 -46.82
C GLU A 148 68.33 -35.08 -45.43
N GLY A 149 67.95 -34.07 -44.62
CA GLY A 149 68.51 -33.85 -43.28
C GLY A 149 69.78 -32.98 -43.24
N VAL A 150 70.33 -32.58 -44.39
CA VAL A 150 71.48 -31.65 -44.47
C VAL A 150 70.99 -30.21 -44.70
N PRO A 151 71.37 -29.24 -43.85
CA PRO A 151 70.98 -27.85 -44.03
C PRO A 151 71.72 -27.24 -45.23
N LEU A 152 70.96 -26.76 -46.21
CA LEU A 152 71.47 -26.04 -47.38
C LEU A 152 71.62 -24.54 -47.11
N GLY A 153 70.72 -23.99 -46.29
CA GLY A 153 70.76 -22.58 -45.92
C GLY A 153 69.50 -22.11 -45.21
N THR A 154 69.27 -20.79 -45.20
CA THR A 154 68.13 -20.18 -44.52
C THR A 154 67.46 -19.12 -45.39
N VAL A 155 66.13 -19.20 -45.49
CA VAL A 155 65.28 -18.12 -46.04
C VAL A 155 64.91 -17.21 -44.88
N ARG A 156 65.18 -15.92 -45.04
CA ARG A 156 64.77 -14.87 -44.11
C ARG A 156 63.64 -14.10 -44.75
N ALA A 157 62.48 -14.10 -44.12
CA ALA A 157 61.37 -13.26 -44.52
C ALA A 157 61.20 -12.12 -43.51
N CYS A 158 61.02 -10.90 -44.02
CA CYS A 158 60.75 -9.70 -43.24
C CYS A 158 59.53 -8.99 -43.81
N TYR A 159 58.52 -8.73 -42.99
CA TYR A 159 57.38 -7.94 -43.43
C TYR A 159 57.81 -6.48 -43.63
N ALA A 160 57.34 -5.84 -44.71
CA ALA A 160 57.50 -4.41 -44.91
C ALA A 160 56.66 -3.67 -43.85
N SER A 161 57.22 -3.47 -42.66
CA SER A 161 56.61 -2.81 -41.50
C SER A 161 55.11 -3.05 -41.37
N PHE A 162 54.72 -4.16 -40.74
CA PHE A 162 53.38 -4.31 -40.21
C PHE A 162 53.16 -3.16 -39.21
N ARG A 163 52.60 -2.02 -39.64
CA ARG A 163 52.13 -0.99 -38.71
C ARG A 163 50.91 -1.61 -38.03
N PRO A 164 50.99 -2.04 -36.76
CA PRO A 164 49.80 -2.52 -36.09
C PRO A 164 48.75 -1.41 -36.20
N LYS A 165 47.57 -1.72 -36.75
CA LYS A 165 46.43 -0.80 -36.70
C LYS A 165 46.29 -0.42 -35.22
N SER A 166 46.32 0.87 -34.91
CA SER A 166 46.48 1.34 -33.53
C SER A 166 45.50 0.62 -32.59
N PRO A 167 45.93 0.17 -31.40
CA PRO A 167 45.06 -0.53 -30.44
C PRO A 167 43.79 0.29 -30.10
N LEU A 168 43.88 1.61 -30.28
CA LEU A 168 42.78 2.56 -30.18
C LEU A 168 41.57 2.21 -31.08
N ARG A 169 41.78 1.68 -32.29
CA ARG A 169 40.68 1.36 -33.23
C ARG A 169 39.83 0.17 -32.77
N MET A 170 40.39 -0.78 -32.03
CA MET A 170 39.63 -1.91 -31.47
C MET A 170 39.06 -1.60 -30.07
N ALA A 171 39.75 -0.77 -29.28
CA ALA A 171 39.28 -0.38 -27.95
C ALA A 171 38.06 0.55 -28.01
N LEU A 172 37.99 1.46 -28.99
CA LEU A 172 36.92 2.45 -29.11
C LEU A 172 35.48 1.86 -29.16
N PRO A 173 35.15 0.88 -30.03
CA PRO A 173 33.80 0.31 -30.07
C PRO A 173 33.44 -0.45 -28.79
N LEU A 174 34.42 -1.11 -28.16
CA LEU A 174 34.21 -1.83 -26.90
C LEU A 174 33.86 -0.85 -25.78
N VAL A 175 34.63 0.23 -25.64
CA VAL A 175 34.35 1.29 -24.65
C VAL A 175 32.99 1.93 -24.91
N LEU A 176 32.65 2.21 -26.16
CA LEU A 176 31.36 2.79 -26.53
C LEU A 176 30.19 1.86 -26.15
N SER A 177 30.30 0.56 -26.45
CA SER A 177 29.30 -0.44 -26.08
C SER A 177 29.11 -0.56 -24.57
N CYS A 178 30.20 -0.60 -23.80
CA CYS A 178 30.16 -0.59 -22.34
C CYS A 178 29.49 0.68 -21.79
N MET A 179 29.79 1.85 -22.36
CA MET A 179 29.17 3.11 -21.97
C MET A 179 27.65 3.11 -22.23
N VAL A 180 27.21 2.61 -23.39
CA VAL A 180 25.77 2.49 -23.71
C VAL A 180 25.06 1.55 -22.75
N LEU A 181 25.65 0.36 -22.47
CA LEU A 181 25.09 -0.59 -21.51
C LEU A 181 25.02 0.00 -20.10
N TRP A 182 26.04 0.76 -19.70
CA TRP A 182 26.07 1.42 -18.39
C TRP A 182 24.98 2.48 -18.25
N LEU A 183 24.78 3.31 -19.27
CA LEU A 183 23.69 4.29 -19.31
C LEU A 183 22.30 3.63 -19.32
N ALA A 184 22.14 2.54 -20.08
CA ALA A 184 20.90 1.77 -20.14
C ALA A 184 20.57 1.13 -18.77
N ALA A 185 21.56 0.52 -18.12
CA ALA A 185 21.41 -0.03 -16.77
C ALA A 185 21.02 1.04 -15.74
N GLY A 186 21.64 2.22 -15.80
CA GLY A 186 21.25 3.36 -14.95
C GLY A 186 19.84 3.87 -15.22
N LYS A 187 19.37 3.83 -16.46
CA LYS A 187 17.98 4.20 -16.80
C LYS A 187 16.99 3.15 -16.26
N LEU A 188 17.31 1.86 -16.40
CA LEU A 188 16.47 0.77 -15.89
C LEU A 188 16.41 0.76 -14.35
N ALA A 189 17.54 0.93 -13.68
CA ALA A 189 17.61 1.03 -12.21
C ALA A 189 16.76 2.19 -11.69
N ARG A 190 16.77 3.35 -12.38
CA ARG A 190 15.88 4.49 -12.04
C ARG A 190 14.41 4.16 -12.24
N ARG A 191 14.06 3.44 -13.30
CA ARG A 191 12.68 3.04 -13.59
C ARG A 191 12.11 2.09 -12.55
N LEU A 192 12.92 1.17 -12.02
CA LEU A 192 12.49 0.21 -11.00
C LEU A 192 12.49 0.79 -9.58
N ALA A 193 13.49 1.61 -9.22
CA ALA A 193 13.62 2.12 -7.86
C ALA A 193 12.65 3.26 -7.53
N ARG A 194 12.28 4.09 -8.51
CA ARG A 194 11.45 5.28 -8.27
C ARG A 194 10.04 4.95 -7.75
N PRO A 195 9.27 4.02 -8.34
CA PRO A 195 7.94 3.64 -7.83
C PRO A 195 8.00 3.06 -6.41
N MET A 196 9.01 2.23 -6.13
CA MET A 196 9.21 1.68 -4.79
C MET A 196 9.45 2.77 -3.74
N ASP A 197 10.24 3.80 -4.07
CA ASP A 197 10.45 4.93 -3.16
C ASP A 197 9.17 5.73 -2.90
N GLU A 198 8.34 5.93 -3.94
CA GLU A 198 7.04 6.60 -3.83
C GLU A 198 6.09 5.81 -2.91
N LEU A 199 6.00 4.49 -3.08
CA LEU A 199 5.20 3.62 -2.21
C LEU A 199 5.71 3.60 -0.76
N VAL A 200 7.02 3.51 -0.55
CA VAL A 200 7.62 3.57 0.81
C VAL A 200 7.35 4.91 1.48
N ARG A 201 7.36 6.02 0.72
CA ARG A 201 6.99 7.33 1.24
C ARG A 201 5.52 7.33 1.64
N ALA A 202 4.61 7.00 0.74
CA ALA A 202 3.17 6.97 1.03
C ALA A 202 2.85 6.10 2.25
N THR A 203 3.48 4.92 2.36
CA THR A 203 3.33 4.03 3.52
C THR A 203 3.80 4.68 4.82
N ARG A 204 4.93 5.39 4.82
CA ARG A 204 5.43 6.11 6.01
C ARG A 204 4.54 7.29 6.38
N GLU A 205 4.00 8.00 5.39
CA GLU A 205 3.06 9.10 5.64
C GLU A 205 1.77 8.59 6.26
N LEU A 206 1.19 7.52 5.71
CA LEU A 206 0.04 6.81 6.25
C LEU A 206 0.31 6.36 7.69
N GLY A 207 1.45 5.70 7.94
CA GLY A 207 1.87 5.26 9.28
C GLY A 207 2.17 6.39 10.26
N SER A 208 2.40 7.61 9.77
CA SER A 208 2.57 8.82 10.60
C SER A 208 1.25 9.54 10.92
N GLY A 209 0.13 9.03 10.42
CA GLY A 209 -1.22 9.59 10.65
C GLY A 209 -1.76 10.49 9.54
N ARG A 210 -1.06 10.64 8.41
CA ARG A 210 -1.59 11.31 7.20
C ARG A 210 -2.40 10.31 6.36
N LEU A 211 -3.66 10.11 6.76
CA LEU A 211 -4.55 9.09 6.18
C LEU A 211 -4.99 9.40 4.75
N ASP A 212 -4.85 10.64 4.31
CA ASP A 212 -5.10 11.14 2.96
C ASP A 212 -3.95 10.84 1.97
N SER A 213 -2.80 10.35 2.46
CA SER A 213 -1.65 10.04 1.59
C SER A 213 -1.96 8.85 0.66
N ARG A 214 -1.56 8.97 -0.59
CA ARG A 214 -1.75 7.97 -1.66
C ARG A 214 -0.47 7.78 -2.46
N ALA A 215 -0.30 6.59 -3.02
CA ALA A 215 0.78 6.29 -3.95
C ALA A 215 0.36 6.70 -5.36
N ASP A 216 0.93 7.80 -5.86
CA ASP A 216 0.76 8.26 -7.24
C ASP A 216 1.85 7.64 -8.13
N ILE A 217 1.58 6.43 -8.62
CA ILE A 217 2.46 5.72 -9.55
C ILE A 217 1.84 5.79 -10.94
N ALA A 218 2.55 6.42 -11.87
CA ALA A 218 2.03 6.66 -13.20
C ALA A 218 1.74 5.33 -13.96
N PRO A 219 0.60 5.19 -14.67
CA PRO A 219 0.14 3.91 -15.26
C PRO A 219 1.10 3.23 -16.24
N HIS A 220 2.03 4.00 -16.81
CA HIS A 220 3.00 3.58 -17.81
C HIS A 220 4.29 2.99 -17.21
N VAL A 221 4.41 2.94 -15.88
CA VAL A 221 5.56 2.36 -15.18
C VAL A 221 5.21 0.93 -14.74
N THR A 222 5.52 -0.05 -15.60
CA THR A 222 5.46 -1.52 -15.35
C THR A 222 4.24 -2.00 -14.54
N GLY A 223 3.28 -2.67 -15.20
CA GLY A 223 1.96 -2.98 -14.65
C GLY A 223 1.92 -3.58 -13.24
N GLU A 224 2.94 -4.35 -12.82
CA GLU A 224 3.04 -4.89 -11.46
C GLU A 224 3.06 -3.82 -10.35
N PHE A 225 3.75 -2.68 -10.57
CA PHE A 225 3.77 -1.60 -9.57
C PHE A 225 2.46 -0.82 -9.54
N ALA A 226 1.74 -0.73 -10.67
CA ALA A 226 0.43 -0.10 -10.70
C ALA A 226 -0.58 -0.92 -9.88
N VAL A 227 -0.61 -2.24 -10.07
CA VAL A 227 -1.46 -3.15 -9.27
C VAL A 227 -1.15 -3.03 -7.77
N LEU A 228 0.14 -2.96 -7.41
CA LEU A 228 0.54 -2.78 -6.02
C LEU A 228 0.15 -1.40 -5.46
N ALA A 229 0.23 -0.34 -6.27
CA ALA A 229 -0.20 1.00 -5.90
C ALA A 229 -1.71 1.05 -5.63
N ASP A 230 -2.50 0.43 -6.50
CA ASP A 230 -3.96 0.35 -6.36
C ASP A 230 -4.34 -0.42 -5.09
N ALA A 231 -3.75 -1.60 -4.87
CA ALA A 231 -3.99 -2.36 -3.64
C ALA A 231 -3.61 -1.59 -2.37
N PHE A 232 -2.51 -0.82 -2.40
CA PHE A 232 -2.13 0.07 -1.30
C PHE A 232 -3.15 1.21 -1.11
N ASN A 233 -3.59 1.85 -2.18
CA ASN A 233 -4.54 2.97 -2.14
C ASN A 233 -5.92 2.51 -1.62
N ASP A 234 -6.37 1.31 -2.00
CA ASP A 234 -7.59 0.70 -1.48
C ASP A 234 -7.49 0.43 0.02
N MET A 235 -6.39 -0.16 0.47
CA MET A 235 -6.12 -0.37 1.90
C MET A 235 -6.09 0.96 2.66
N ALA A 236 -5.42 1.99 2.11
CA ALA A 236 -5.35 3.32 2.72
C ALA A 236 -6.75 3.95 2.84
N GLY A 237 -7.59 3.83 1.80
CA GLY A 237 -8.98 4.31 1.83
C GLY A 237 -9.85 3.59 2.87
N ARG A 238 -9.69 2.26 3.02
CA ARG A 238 -10.38 1.49 4.06
C ARG A 238 -9.97 1.94 5.47
N ILE A 239 -8.67 2.15 5.71
CA ILE A 239 -8.15 2.63 7.00
C ILE A 239 -8.64 4.05 7.30
N GLU A 240 -8.56 4.95 6.32
CA GLU A 240 -9.03 6.34 6.47
C GLU A 240 -10.49 6.39 6.88
N LYS A 241 -11.34 5.64 6.16
CA LYS A 241 -12.77 5.54 6.48
C LYS A 241 -13.01 4.98 7.88
N GLN A 242 -12.34 3.88 8.23
CA GLN A 242 -12.50 3.27 9.55
C GLN A 242 -12.10 4.22 10.69
N VAL A 243 -11.01 4.96 10.53
CA VAL A 243 -10.58 5.94 11.54
C VAL A 243 -11.54 7.14 11.60
N ALA A 244 -12.06 7.60 10.46
CA ALA A 244 -13.07 8.66 10.42
C ALA A 244 -14.35 8.23 11.15
N ASP A 245 -14.87 7.04 10.85
CA ASP A 245 -16.07 6.46 11.48
C ASP A 245 -15.88 6.32 13.01
N GLN A 246 -14.70 5.87 13.46
CA GLN A 246 -14.37 5.79 14.88
C GLN A 246 -14.33 7.16 15.57
N ARG A 247 -13.76 8.18 14.91
CA ARG A 247 -13.72 9.55 15.45
C ARG A 247 -15.11 10.16 15.56
N GLU A 248 -15.94 9.97 14.54
CA GLU A 248 -17.33 10.44 14.54
C GLU A 248 -18.13 9.77 15.65
N LEU A 249 -17.99 8.45 15.81
CA LEU A 249 -18.61 7.70 16.89
C LEU A 249 -18.20 8.23 18.27
N LEU A 250 -16.90 8.39 18.53
CA LEU A 250 -16.41 8.89 19.81
C LEU A 250 -16.88 10.32 20.10
N ALA A 251 -16.92 11.18 19.09
CA ALA A 251 -17.42 12.54 19.22
C ALA A 251 -18.92 12.56 19.55
N ALA A 252 -19.71 11.75 18.85
CA ALA A 252 -21.15 11.64 19.07
C ALA A 252 -21.46 11.08 20.47
N VAL A 253 -20.78 10.00 20.87
CA VAL A 253 -20.91 9.41 22.22
C VAL A 253 -20.59 10.45 23.30
N SER A 254 -19.49 11.19 23.13
CA SER A 254 -19.08 12.22 24.10
C SER A 254 -20.12 13.33 24.25
N HIS A 255 -20.74 13.74 23.14
CA HIS A 255 -21.77 14.78 23.15
C HIS A 255 -23.03 14.30 23.91
N GLU A 256 -23.42 13.06 23.69
CA GLU A 256 -24.70 12.52 24.15
C GLU A 256 -24.66 12.03 25.57
N LEU A 257 -23.48 11.67 26.09
CA LEU A 257 -23.29 11.49 27.53
C LEU A 257 -23.25 12.83 28.28
N ARG A 258 -22.71 13.89 27.66
CA ARG A 258 -22.56 15.19 28.32
C ARG A 258 -23.91 15.84 28.64
N THR A 259 -24.90 15.71 27.78
CA THR A 259 -26.24 16.31 27.95
C THR A 259 -26.98 15.79 29.19
N PRO A 260 -27.24 14.49 29.36
CA PRO A 260 -27.91 13.96 30.55
C PRO A 260 -27.05 14.14 31.80
N LEU A 261 -25.71 14.06 31.71
CA LEU A 261 -24.84 14.38 32.85
C LEU A 261 -24.98 15.84 33.30
N ALA A 262 -25.10 16.78 32.36
CA ALA A 262 -25.34 18.19 32.69
C ALA A 262 -26.73 18.39 33.33
N ARG A 263 -27.76 17.71 32.82
CA ARG A 263 -29.11 17.74 33.40
C ARG A 263 -29.13 17.14 34.80
N LEU A 264 -28.52 15.98 35.01
CA LEU A 264 -28.34 15.36 36.33
C LEU A 264 -27.67 16.32 37.31
N ARG A 265 -26.62 17.01 36.87
CA ARG A 265 -25.95 18.01 37.72
C ARG A 265 -26.92 19.10 38.18
N VAL A 266 -27.68 19.70 37.27
CA VAL A 266 -28.69 20.73 37.61
C VAL A 266 -29.77 20.16 38.53
N LEU A 267 -30.28 18.96 38.27
CA LEU A 267 -31.29 18.31 39.09
C LEU A 267 -30.78 18.04 40.52
N THR A 268 -29.53 17.58 40.65
CA THR A 268 -28.90 17.37 41.97
C THR A 268 -28.64 18.68 42.72
N GLU A 269 -28.33 19.77 42.03
CA GLU A 269 -28.22 21.12 42.63
C GLU A 269 -29.59 21.60 43.12
N LEU A 270 -30.66 21.43 42.32
CA LEU A 270 -32.04 21.75 42.73
C LEU A 270 -32.51 20.93 43.94
N LEU A 271 -32.13 19.65 44.02
CA LEU A 271 -32.43 18.78 45.17
C LEU A 271 -31.74 19.27 46.45
N ARG A 272 -30.51 19.79 46.34
CA ARG A 272 -29.76 20.37 47.47
C ARG A 272 -30.38 21.68 47.95
N ASP A 273 -30.80 22.55 47.04
CA ASP A 273 -31.32 23.88 47.36
C ASP A 273 -32.77 23.87 47.88
N ARG A 274 -33.64 23.03 47.30
CA ARG A 274 -35.10 23.08 47.56
C ARG A 274 -35.63 21.94 48.42
N GLY A 275 -34.78 21.00 48.81
CA GLY A 275 -35.14 19.83 49.61
C GLY A 275 -36.00 18.83 48.83
N GLY A 276 -35.38 17.73 48.39
CA GLY A 276 -36.01 16.43 48.10
C GLY A 276 -37.44 16.42 47.53
N ASN A 277 -37.76 17.22 46.52
CA ASN A 277 -39.07 17.15 45.87
C ASN A 277 -39.18 15.81 45.11
N PRO A 278 -40.21 14.97 45.37
CA PRO A 278 -40.42 13.71 44.66
C PRO A 278 -40.35 13.85 43.13
N LYS A 279 -40.88 14.97 42.59
CA LYS A 279 -40.83 15.22 41.13
C LYS A 279 -39.41 15.38 40.58
N THR A 280 -38.49 15.96 41.37
CA THR A 280 -37.09 16.13 40.96
C THR A 280 -36.32 14.82 41.11
N LEU A 281 -36.66 13.98 42.10
CA LEU A 281 -36.15 12.61 42.19
C LEU A 281 -36.58 11.76 41.00
N ASP A 282 -37.86 11.84 40.59
CA ASP A 282 -38.34 11.15 39.38
C ASP A 282 -37.63 11.65 38.10
N GLN A 283 -37.23 12.93 38.05
CA GLN A 283 -36.43 13.46 36.94
C GLN A 283 -35.01 12.90 36.95
N VAL A 284 -34.37 12.77 38.12
CA VAL A 284 -33.05 12.14 38.25
C VAL A 284 -33.10 10.68 37.80
N ASP A 285 -34.11 9.93 38.27
CA ASP A 285 -34.27 8.51 37.91
C ASP A 285 -34.44 8.33 36.39
N ARG A 286 -35.26 9.19 35.75
CA ARG A 286 -35.41 9.19 34.29
C ARG A 286 -34.10 9.43 33.54
N GLU A 287 -33.28 10.39 33.98
CA GLU A 287 -32.00 10.69 33.33
C GLU A 287 -30.97 9.56 33.55
N VAL A 288 -31.02 8.86 34.69
CA VAL A 288 -30.20 7.66 34.94
C VAL A 288 -30.61 6.51 34.02
N VAL A 289 -31.91 6.28 33.86
CA VAL A 289 -32.44 5.26 32.93
C VAL A 289 -32.06 5.58 31.49
N GLU A 290 -32.09 6.86 31.08
CA GLU A 290 -31.66 7.30 29.76
C GLU A 290 -30.16 7.06 29.52
N LEU A 291 -29.31 7.35 30.52
CA LEU A 291 -27.88 7.04 30.47
C LEU A 291 -27.60 5.53 30.40
N ASP A 292 -28.28 4.73 31.19
CA ASP A 292 -28.13 3.26 31.17
C ASP A 292 -28.56 2.70 29.80
N ALA A 293 -29.64 3.24 29.22
CA ALA A 293 -30.02 2.94 27.87
C ALA A 293 -28.87 3.26 26.89
N LEU A 294 -28.32 4.47 26.89
CA LEU A 294 -27.22 4.85 25.99
C LEU A 294 -26.00 3.92 26.12
N VAL A 295 -25.60 3.59 27.36
CA VAL A 295 -24.48 2.66 27.62
C VAL A 295 -24.80 1.26 27.08
N GLY A 296 -26.02 0.78 27.30
CA GLY A 296 -26.48 -0.51 26.78
C GLY A 296 -26.44 -0.59 25.25
N GLU A 297 -26.78 0.50 24.55
CA GLU A 297 -26.66 0.61 23.09
C GLU A 297 -25.21 0.48 22.61
N LEU A 298 -24.26 1.13 23.31
CA LEU A 298 -22.84 1.08 22.98
C LEU A 298 -22.25 -0.30 23.24
N LEU A 299 -22.61 -0.94 24.35
CA LEU A 299 -22.17 -2.30 24.66
C LEU A 299 -22.74 -3.33 23.67
N ALA A 300 -24.03 -3.19 23.30
CA ALA A 300 -24.65 -4.04 22.29
C ALA A 300 -23.96 -3.88 20.94
N SER A 301 -23.70 -2.63 20.53
CA SER A 301 -22.90 -2.32 19.34
C SER A 301 -21.53 -3.00 19.37
N SER A 302 -20.80 -2.89 20.48
CA SER A 302 -19.48 -3.50 20.63
C SER A 302 -19.52 -5.02 20.56
N ARG A 303 -20.50 -5.67 21.19
CA ARG A 303 -20.66 -7.14 21.12
C ARG A 303 -20.88 -7.63 19.69
N LEU A 304 -21.67 -6.89 18.91
CA LEU A 304 -21.91 -7.19 17.49
C LEU A 304 -20.63 -7.05 16.65
N ASP A 305 -19.79 -6.04 16.94
CA ASP A 305 -18.51 -5.85 16.23
C ASP A 305 -17.52 -6.99 16.48
N PHE A 306 -17.53 -7.57 17.68
CA PHE A 306 -16.71 -8.73 18.04
C PHE A 306 -17.36 -10.09 17.73
N GLY A 307 -18.55 -10.12 17.13
CA GLY A 307 -19.27 -11.36 16.79
C GLY A 307 -19.66 -12.21 18.01
N GLN A 308 -19.76 -11.61 19.20
CA GLN A 308 -20.09 -12.31 20.44
C GLN A 308 -21.60 -12.45 20.61
N LEU A 309 -22.19 -13.42 19.90
CA LEU A 309 -23.58 -13.84 20.10
C LEU A 309 -23.65 -14.98 21.11
N THR A 310 -24.62 -14.94 22.03
CA THR A 310 -24.92 -16.06 22.93
C THR A 310 -26.28 -16.66 22.57
N PRO A 311 -26.41 -17.35 21.42
CA PRO A 311 -27.69 -17.84 20.96
C PRO A 311 -28.26 -18.91 21.89
N ARG A 312 -29.57 -18.82 22.16
CA ARG A 312 -30.35 -19.79 22.93
C ARG A 312 -31.69 -20.02 22.23
N VAL A 313 -32.35 -21.14 22.55
CA VAL A 313 -33.74 -21.35 22.15
C VAL A 313 -34.62 -20.39 22.96
N LEU A 314 -35.41 -19.60 22.26
CA LEU A 314 -36.27 -18.55 22.80
C LEU A 314 -37.68 -18.69 22.22
N ASP A 315 -38.64 -18.22 22.99
CA ASP A 315 -40.00 -17.99 22.52
C ASP A 315 -40.18 -16.50 22.16
N GLY A 316 -40.49 -16.23 20.90
CA GLY A 316 -40.70 -14.89 20.37
C GLY A 316 -41.89 -14.19 21.03
N GLN A 317 -42.93 -14.92 21.43
CA GLN A 317 -44.07 -14.33 22.12
C GLN A 317 -43.67 -13.81 23.51
N THR A 318 -42.91 -14.62 24.26
CA THR A 318 -42.34 -14.22 25.56
C THR A 318 -41.38 -13.03 25.43
N LEU A 319 -40.54 -12.98 24.40
CA LEU A 319 -39.66 -11.83 24.14
C LEU A 319 -40.47 -10.55 23.90
N ALA A 320 -41.50 -10.63 23.06
CA ALA A 320 -42.34 -9.49 22.72
C ALA A 320 -43.15 -8.99 23.94
N SER A 321 -43.70 -9.91 24.75
CA SER A 321 -44.44 -9.54 25.95
C SER A 321 -43.54 -8.86 27.00
N GLN A 322 -42.33 -9.40 27.23
CA GLN A 322 -41.35 -8.79 28.13
C GLN A 322 -40.90 -7.39 27.64
N ALA A 323 -40.80 -7.19 26.34
CA ALA A 323 -40.45 -5.88 25.79
C ALA A 323 -41.54 -4.82 26.04
N LEU A 324 -42.82 -5.19 25.89
CA LEU A 324 -43.94 -4.31 26.23
C LEU A 324 -43.99 -4.00 27.73
N GLU A 325 -43.81 -5.00 28.57
CA GLU A 325 -43.80 -4.83 30.04
C GLU A 325 -42.69 -3.86 30.47
N ARG A 326 -41.46 -4.03 29.96
CA ARG A 326 -40.33 -3.12 30.23
C ARG A 326 -40.58 -1.70 29.72
N ALA A 327 -41.34 -1.55 28.64
CA ALA A 327 -41.73 -0.24 28.11
C ALA A 327 -42.92 0.39 28.86
N GLY A 328 -43.49 -0.29 29.86
CA GLY A 328 -44.68 0.16 30.58
C GLY A 328 -45.95 0.15 29.74
N LEU A 329 -45.99 -0.68 28.70
CA LEU A 329 -47.08 -0.79 27.75
C LEU A 329 -47.97 -2.01 28.06
N ALA A 330 -49.26 -1.91 27.74
CA ALA A 330 -50.21 -2.99 27.99
C ALA A 330 -49.92 -4.21 27.10
N SER A 331 -50.02 -5.41 27.68
CA SER A 331 -49.85 -6.68 26.95
C SER A 331 -50.90 -6.88 25.84
N THR A 332 -52.03 -6.18 25.90
CA THR A 332 -53.07 -6.18 24.86
C THR A 332 -52.63 -5.57 23.53
N LEU A 333 -51.51 -4.84 23.51
CA LEU A 333 -50.90 -4.33 22.28
C LEU A 333 -50.15 -5.41 21.50
N LEU A 334 -49.91 -6.58 22.10
CA LEU A 334 -49.27 -7.70 21.44
C LEU A 334 -50.28 -8.44 20.55
N ASP A 335 -50.00 -8.46 19.25
CA ASP A 335 -50.75 -9.23 18.26
C ASP A 335 -49.87 -10.34 17.70
N VAL A 336 -50.20 -11.59 18.03
CA VAL A 336 -49.43 -12.78 17.63
C VAL A 336 -50.10 -13.44 16.43
N GLN A 337 -49.46 -13.32 15.29
CA GLN A 337 -49.84 -13.91 14.00
C GLN A 337 -48.79 -14.94 13.57
N ALA A 338 -48.38 -15.79 14.51
CA ALA A 338 -47.43 -16.88 14.29
C ALA A 338 -47.99 -18.14 14.95
N GLU A 339 -48.01 -19.25 14.23
CA GLU A 339 -48.43 -20.53 14.79
C GLU A 339 -47.32 -21.11 15.69
N HIS A 340 -46.05 -20.91 15.28
CA HIS A 340 -44.88 -21.30 16.05
C HIS A 340 -43.91 -20.12 16.20
N ALA A 341 -43.80 -19.60 17.42
CA ALA A 341 -42.95 -18.45 17.77
C ALA A 341 -41.54 -18.83 18.27
N GLY A 342 -41.13 -20.11 18.15
CA GLY A 342 -39.79 -20.55 18.53
C GLY A 342 -38.69 -20.00 17.62
N LEU A 343 -37.60 -19.50 18.20
CA LEU A 343 -36.41 -19.06 17.49
C LEU A 343 -35.12 -19.35 18.27
N VAL A 344 -33.99 -19.38 17.56
CA VAL A 344 -32.66 -19.39 18.18
C VAL A 344 -32.03 -18.00 18.07
N GLY A 345 -31.63 -17.40 19.18
CA GLY A 345 -31.06 -16.05 19.16
C GLY A 345 -30.52 -15.57 20.50
N ASP A 346 -29.92 -14.37 20.51
CA ASP A 346 -29.44 -13.74 21.74
C ASP A 346 -30.56 -12.89 22.35
N ALA A 347 -31.10 -13.35 23.47
CA ALA A 347 -32.22 -12.70 24.15
C ALA A 347 -31.94 -11.24 24.53
N THR A 348 -30.69 -10.91 24.86
CA THR A 348 -30.31 -9.56 25.27
C THR A 348 -30.35 -8.61 24.09
N LEU A 349 -29.77 -9.03 22.95
CA LEU A 349 -29.74 -8.22 21.74
C LEU A 349 -31.14 -8.10 21.14
N LEU A 350 -31.91 -9.18 21.03
CA LEU A 350 -33.27 -9.13 20.51
C LEU A 350 -34.20 -8.26 21.39
N GLY A 351 -34.09 -8.38 22.71
CA GLY A 351 -34.79 -7.50 23.64
C GLY A 351 -34.42 -6.03 23.45
N ARG A 352 -33.14 -5.74 23.13
CA ARG A 352 -32.67 -4.39 22.83
C ARG A 352 -33.25 -3.85 21.52
N ALA A 353 -33.30 -4.66 20.48
CA ALA A 353 -33.91 -4.28 19.20
C ALA A 353 -35.39 -3.90 19.38
N LEU A 354 -36.14 -4.70 20.15
CA LEU A 354 -37.54 -4.42 20.48
C LEU A 354 -37.70 -3.13 21.28
N ALA A 355 -36.86 -2.92 22.31
CA ALA A 355 -36.88 -1.69 23.11
C ALA A 355 -36.64 -0.45 22.22
N ASN A 356 -35.69 -0.52 21.29
CA ASN A 356 -35.41 0.58 20.36
C ASN A 356 -36.59 0.86 19.41
N LEU A 357 -37.30 -0.17 18.92
CA LEU A 357 -38.50 0.04 18.10
C LEU A 357 -39.64 0.69 18.88
N LEU A 358 -39.90 0.24 20.11
CA LEU A 358 -40.95 0.79 20.97
C LEU A 358 -40.64 2.24 21.36
N GLU A 359 -39.38 2.53 21.68
CA GLU A 359 -38.92 3.88 21.99
C GLU A 359 -39.01 4.80 20.77
N ASN A 360 -38.71 4.29 19.57
CA ASN A 360 -38.90 5.03 18.32
C ASN A 360 -40.39 5.37 18.09
N ALA A 361 -41.31 4.43 18.30
CA ALA A 361 -42.75 4.67 18.21
C ALA A 361 -43.22 5.70 19.26
N ARG A 362 -42.68 5.65 20.48
CA ARG A 362 -42.97 6.65 21.53
C ARG A 362 -42.50 8.05 21.15
N LYS A 363 -41.26 8.19 20.67
CA LYS A 363 -40.64 9.49 20.35
C LYS A 363 -41.18 10.11 19.05
N HIS A 364 -41.43 9.30 18.03
CA HIS A 364 -41.72 9.78 16.67
C HIS A 364 -43.07 9.33 16.11
N GLY A 365 -43.68 8.30 16.70
CA GLY A 365 -44.90 7.66 16.22
C GLY A 365 -46.19 8.03 16.99
N ALA A 366 -46.12 9.00 17.90
CA ALA A 366 -47.20 9.31 18.86
C ALA A 366 -47.60 8.13 19.76
N GLY A 367 -46.66 7.20 20.00
CA GLY A 367 -46.87 5.97 20.78
C GLY A 367 -47.00 4.72 19.91
N ALA A 368 -46.76 3.57 20.53
CA ALA A 368 -46.98 2.27 19.88
C ALA A 368 -48.49 1.93 19.87
N ASP A 369 -49.02 1.65 18.69
CA ASP A 369 -50.41 1.21 18.44
C ASP A 369 -50.54 -0.32 18.52
N ALA A 370 -49.53 -1.04 18.04
CA ALA A 370 -49.46 -2.50 18.16
C ALA A 370 -48.01 -2.98 18.05
N LEU A 371 -47.68 -4.08 18.73
CA LEU A 371 -46.48 -4.89 18.48
C LEU A 371 -46.94 -6.21 17.84
N ARG A 372 -46.63 -6.41 16.56
CA ARG A 372 -46.98 -7.65 15.86
C ARG A 372 -45.81 -8.62 15.82
N LEU A 373 -46.12 -9.88 16.08
CA LEU A 373 -45.23 -11.01 15.85
C LEU A 373 -45.80 -11.86 14.71
N GLN A 374 -45.11 -11.91 13.57
CA GLN A 374 -45.56 -12.60 12.37
C GLN A 374 -44.59 -13.69 11.96
N GLU A 375 -45.12 -14.80 11.47
CA GLU A 375 -44.34 -15.82 10.79
C GLU A 375 -44.19 -15.50 9.30
N ARG A 376 -42.95 -15.55 8.80
CA ARG A 376 -42.61 -15.30 7.38
C ARG A 376 -41.65 -16.38 6.88
N GLY A 377 -42.19 -17.57 6.58
CA GLY A 377 -41.40 -18.73 6.17
C GLY A 377 -40.39 -19.12 7.26
N GLU A 378 -39.11 -19.16 6.89
CA GLU A 378 -38.00 -19.47 7.81
C GLU A 378 -37.67 -18.35 8.82
N HIS A 379 -38.42 -17.25 8.81
CA HIS A 379 -38.19 -16.09 9.66
C HIS A 379 -39.38 -15.78 10.58
N LEU A 380 -39.07 -15.19 11.74
CA LEU A 380 -40.03 -14.47 12.56
C LEU A 380 -39.81 -12.96 12.38
N ALA A 381 -40.90 -12.23 12.19
CA ALA A 381 -40.89 -10.78 12.03
C ALA A 381 -41.49 -10.12 13.28
N PHE A 382 -40.73 -9.21 13.88
CA PHE A 382 -41.20 -8.32 14.94
C PHE A 382 -41.39 -6.93 14.34
N CYS A 383 -42.58 -6.35 14.46
CA CYS A 383 -42.82 -4.99 14.01
C CYS A 383 -43.71 -4.19 14.95
N VAL A 384 -43.37 -2.93 15.13
CA VAL A 384 -44.16 -1.95 15.87
C VAL A 384 -44.91 -1.09 14.86
N GLU A 385 -46.21 -0.96 15.09
CA GLU A 385 -47.08 -0.04 14.37
C GLU A 385 -47.32 1.21 15.22
N ASP A 386 -47.30 2.37 14.58
CA ASP A 386 -47.57 3.65 15.22
C ASP A 386 -48.64 4.46 14.45
N ARG A 387 -49.04 5.61 14.99
CA ARG A 387 -50.01 6.53 14.36
C ARG A 387 -49.41 7.91 14.08
N GLY A 388 -48.09 7.96 13.92
CA GLY A 388 -47.36 9.19 13.70
C GLY A 388 -47.54 9.77 12.28
N PRO A 389 -46.71 10.77 11.91
CA PRO A 389 -46.77 11.41 10.60
C PRO A 389 -46.31 10.49 9.44
N GLY A 390 -45.78 9.30 9.75
CA GLY A 390 -45.25 8.36 8.76
C GLY A 390 -43.89 8.74 8.18
N LEU A 391 -43.50 7.99 7.15
CA LEU A 391 -42.24 8.06 6.42
C LEU A 391 -42.41 8.87 5.12
N GLN A 392 -41.48 9.77 4.84
CA GLN A 392 -41.40 10.46 3.55
C GLN A 392 -40.80 9.53 2.47
N PRO A 393 -40.96 9.84 1.17
CA PRO A 393 -40.37 9.03 0.10
C PRO A 393 -38.86 8.80 0.28
N GLY A 394 -38.43 7.53 0.25
CA GLY A 394 -37.05 7.12 0.43
C GLY A 394 -36.52 7.18 1.87
N GLU A 395 -37.35 7.49 2.86
CA GLU A 395 -36.96 7.38 4.28
C GLU A 395 -36.98 5.96 4.81
N ASP A 396 -37.79 5.09 4.23
CA ASP A 396 -37.93 3.66 4.54
C ASP A 396 -36.58 2.92 4.64
N VAL A 397 -35.60 3.31 3.83
CA VAL A 397 -34.23 2.76 3.90
C VAL A 397 -33.29 3.63 4.73
N ARG A 398 -33.46 4.96 4.70
CA ARG A 398 -32.50 5.90 5.31
C ARG A 398 -32.59 5.94 6.84
N ILE A 399 -33.76 5.66 7.42
CA ILE A 399 -33.96 5.67 8.88
C ILE A 399 -33.07 4.66 9.64
N PHE A 400 -32.58 3.63 8.96
CA PHE A 400 -31.69 2.62 9.54
C PHE A 400 -30.20 3.01 9.45
N ARG A 401 -29.87 4.12 8.77
CA ARG A 401 -28.48 4.57 8.69
C ARG A 401 -28.02 5.16 10.02
N PRO A 402 -26.80 4.86 10.49
CA PRO A 402 -26.23 5.51 11.66
C PRO A 402 -26.29 7.04 11.53
N PHE A 403 -26.62 7.72 12.63
CA PHE A 403 -26.69 9.19 12.72
C PHE A 403 -27.74 9.86 11.83
N TYR A 404 -28.61 9.09 11.15
CA TYR A 404 -29.70 9.68 10.39
C TYR A 404 -30.74 10.31 11.32
N ARG A 405 -31.13 11.55 11.02
CA ARG A 405 -32.18 12.30 11.71
C ARG A 405 -33.07 12.97 10.68
N LYS A 406 -34.35 13.12 11.00
CA LYS A 406 -35.28 13.93 10.21
C LYS A 406 -34.89 15.41 10.39
N ASP A 407 -34.48 16.09 9.32
CA ASP A 407 -34.23 17.54 9.33
C ASP A 407 -35.57 18.28 9.43
N HIS A 408 -36.07 18.50 10.64
CA HIS A 408 -37.15 19.44 10.93
C HIS A 408 -36.92 20.15 12.26
N GLY A 409 -36.44 21.40 12.18
CA GLY A 409 -36.70 22.42 13.18
C GLY A 409 -35.79 22.48 14.42
N THR A 410 -35.56 23.72 14.86
CA THR A 410 -34.77 24.14 16.02
C THR A 410 -35.23 23.52 17.35
N GLU A 411 -36.46 23.00 17.40
CA GLU A 411 -37.09 22.35 18.57
C GLU A 411 -36.65 20.89 18.78
N ALA A 412 -36.10 20.23 17.75
CA ALA A 412 -35.58 18.85 17.85
C ALA A 412 -34.23 18.74 18.61
N ARG A 413 -33.71 19.85 19.15
CA ARG A 413 -32.48 19.87 19.97
C ARG A 413 -32.70 19.36 21.40
N GLU A 414 -33.94 19.22 21.86
CA GLU A 414 -34.23 18.82 23.25
C GLU A 414 -34.39 17.30 23.46
N ALA A 415 -34.64 16.52 22.41
CA ALA A 415 -34.77 15.06 22.48
C ALA A 415 -33.48 14.36 22.01
N GLY A 416 -32.58 14.09 22.96
CA GLY A 416 -31.26 13.48 22.74
C GLY A 416 -31.34 12.00 22.35
N SER A 417 -31.25 11.69 21.06
CA SER A 417 -30.89 10.34 20.63
C SER A 417 -30.02 10.40 19.39
N LEU A 418 -28.90 9.68 19.41
CA LEU A 418 -27.86 9.62 18.38
C LEU A 418 -28.31 9.24 16.95
N GLY A 419 -29.57 8.91 16.71
CA GLY A 419 -29.99 8.25 15.46
C GLY A 419 -29.36 6.86 15.31
N LEU A 420 -28.88 6.27 16.43
CA LEU A 420 -28.27 4.93 16.45
C LEU A 420 -29.27 3.82 16.77
N GLY A 421 -30.43 4.15 17.34
CA GLY A 421 -31.40 3.14 17.79
C GLY A 421 -31.83 2.18 16.67
N LEU A 422 -32.32 2.73 15.54
CA LEU A 422 -32.73 1.93 14.39
C LEU A 422 -31.53 1.31 13.63
N ALA A 423 -30.38 1.98 13.61
CA ALA A 423 -29.15 1.38 13.07
C ALA A 423 -28.70 0.15 13.88
N LEU A 424 -28.88 0.17 15.20
CA LEU A 424 -28.62 -0.98 16.06
C LEU A 424 -29.64 -2.10 15.79
N VAL A 425 -30.93 -1.77 15.58
CA VAL A 425 -31.94 -2.76 15.16
C VAL A 425 -31.50 -3.47 13.88
N GLN A 426 -31.02 -2.72 12.88
CA GLN A 426 -30.49 -3.29 11.64
C GLN A 426 -29.33 -4.24 11.89
N ARG A 427 -28.32 -3.81 12.68
CA ARG A 427 -27.17 -4.67 12.97
C ARG A 427 -27.55 -5.94 13.74
N ILE A 428 -28.50 -5.84 14.67
CA ILE A 428 -29.02 -7.00 15.41
C ILE A 428 -29.75 -7.96 14.46
N ALA A 429 -30.62 -7.45 13.58
CA ALA A 429 -31.35 -8.27 12.61
C ALA A 429 -30.40 -9.05 11.70
N HIS A 430 -29.40 -8.35 11.13
CA HIS A 430 -28.40 -8.96 10.26
C HIS A 430 -27.57 -10.01 11.00
N ALA A 431 -27.17 -9.75 12.25
CA ALA A 431 -26.46 -10.71 13.07
C ALA A 431 -27.28 -11.98 13.37
N HIS A 432 -28.61 -11.89 13.34
CA HIS A 432 -29.55 -13.02 13.49
C HIS A 432 -30.05 -13.56 12.13
N GLY A 433 -29.36 -13.22 11.03
CA GLY A 433 -29.66 -13.72 9.70
C GLY A 433 -30.97 -13.20 9.10
N GLY A 434 -31.48 -12.06 9.57
CA GLY A 434 -32.64 -11.39 9.00
C GLY A 434 -32.36 -9.95 8.56
N GLU A 435 -33.42 -9.20 8.29
CA GLU A 435 -33.39 -7.89 7.64
C GLU A 435 -34.33 -6.91 8.36
N VAL A 436 -34.11 -5.62 8.19
CA VAL A 436 -35.03 -4.57 8.65
C VAL A 436 -36.00 -4.14 7.56
N PHE A 437 -37.16 -3.64 7.97
CA PHE A 437 -38.15 -3.09 7.06
C PHE A 437 -38.91 -1.94 7.70
N ALA A 438 -39.35 -1.00 6.87
CA ALA A 438 -40.18 0.12 7.27
C ALA A 438 -41.16 0.47 6.14
N GLU A 439 -42.44 0.65 6.49
CA GLU A 439 -43.49 0.97 5.52
C GLU A 439 -44.55 1.89 6.14
N ASN A 440 -45.21 2.70 5.31
CA ASN A 440 -46.35 3.49 5.77
C ASN A 440 -47.60 2.62 5.91
N ARG A 441 -48.41 2.91 6.92
CA ARG A 441 -49.67 2.19 7.17
C ARG A 441 -50.83 2.81 6.37
N PRO A 442 -51.77 1.99 5.87
CA PRO A 442 -53.06 2.48 5.42
C PRO A 442 -53.79 3.16 6.60
N GLY A 443 -54.09 4.46 6.46
CA GLY A 443 -54.75 5.25 7.52
C GLY A 443 -53.82 6.12 8.38
N GLY A 444 -52.52 6.18 8.07
CA GLY A 444 -51.54 7.02 8.76
C GLY A 444 -50.65 6.26 9.75
N GLY A 445 -49.46 6.81 10.03
CA GLY A 445 -48.41 6.17 10.81
C GLY A 445 -47.49 5.27 10.00
N ALA A 446 -46.51 4.68 10.69
CA ALA A 446 -45.55 3.76 10.12
C ALA A 446 -45.63 2.37 10.78
N ARG A 447 -45.16 1.37 10.05
CA ARG A 447 -44.81 0.05 10.56
C ARG A 447 -43.31 -0.11 10.38
N VAL A 448 -42.59 -0.29 11.49
CA VAL A 448 -41.13 -0.47 11.49
C VAL A 448 -40.80 -1.76 12.21
N GLY A 449 -39.94 -2.58 11.63
CA GLY A 449 -39.66 -3.90 12.17
C GLY A 449 -38.38 -4.53 11.66
N PHE A 450 -38.13 -5.74 12.15
CA PHE A 450 -37.03 -6.59 11.71
C PHE A 450 -37.45 -8.05 11.66
N THR A 451 -36.74 -8.83 10.86
CA THR A 451 -36.86 -10.29 10.81
C THR A 451 -35.67 -10.96 11.46
N VAL A 452 -35.86 -12.18 11.95
CA VAL A 452 -34.82 -13.07 12.47
C VAL A 452 -35.04 -14.46 11.93
N ARG A 453 -33.98 -15.21 11.63
CA ARG A 453 -34.10 -16.60 11.17
C ARG A 453 -34.46 -17.51 12.34
N LYS A 454 -35.47 -18.38 12.17
CA LYS A 454 -35.94 -19.30 13.21
C LYS A 454 -34.86 -20.28 13.69
N SER A 455 -34.07 -20.81 12.76
CA SER A 455 -33.01 -21.79 13.04
C SER A 455 -31.79 -21.22 13.76
N GLY A 456 -31.68 -19.89 13.88
CA GLY A 456 -30.52 -19.23 14.51
C GLY A 456 -29.67 -18.40 13.55
N PRO A 457 -28.68 -17.67 14.10
CA PRO A 457 -27.72 -16.92 13.29
C PRO A 457 -26.93 -17.86 12.38
N PRO A 458 -26.55 -17.44 11.15
CA PRO A 458 -25.74 -18.26 10.26
C PRO A 458 -24.38 -18.57 10.88
N ASP A 459 -23.87 -19.78 10.69
CA ASP A 459 -22.56 -20.19 11.20
C ASP A 459 -21.48 -19.17 10.79
N SER A 460 -20.67 -18.74 11.76
CA SER A 460 -19.68 -17.67 11.59
C SER A 460 -18.60 -17.97 10.53
N GLU A 461 -18.47 -19.23 10.10
CA GLU A 461 -17.57 -19.68 9.02
C GLU A 461 -18.09 -19.40 7.61
N SER A 462 -19.34 -18.93 7.46
CA SER A 462 -20.00 -18.77 6.14
C SER A 462 -20.09 -17.33 5.62
N ARG A 463 -19.48 -16.33 6.28
CA ARG A 463 -19.45 -14.96 5.71
C ARG A 463 -18.51 -14.90 4.51
N PRO A 464 -18.99 -14.55 3.29
CA PRO A 464 -18.07 -14.13 2.24
C PRO A 464 -17.35 -12.86 2.71
N ALA A 465 -16.03 -12.87 2.61
CA ALA A 465 -15.22 -11.68 2.83
C ALA A 465 -15.69 -10.56 1.87
N ALA A 466 -16.04 -9.40 2.45
CA ALA A 466 -16.40 -8.19 1.69
C ALA A 466 -15.17 -7.28 1.50
#